data_AF-A0A6S7I551-F1
#
_entry.id   AF-A0A6S7I551-F1
#
_cell.length_a   1.000
_cell.length_b   1.000
_cell.length_c   1.000
_cell.angle_alpha   90.00
_cell.angle_beta   90.00
_cell.angle_gamma   90.00
#
_symmetry.space_group_name_H-M   'P 1'
#
loop_
_entity.id
_entity.type
_entity.pdbx_description
1 polymer ?
#
loop_
_entity_poly.entity_id
_entity_poly.type
_entity_poly.pdbx_seq_one_letter_code
_entity_poly.pdbx_strand_id
1 'polypeptide(L)'
;LCKPIKVEEMKSSEAEEMMTSEQLLVQELASEKGASSWLTVVPVSEMDLHLNKREFRDALNLRYDWPFKDNPTRCACGDLFNIDHAMICKKGGFIIQLHNELRDLEAELLNIVCNDVQIEPALQEVNGEVLNSGSNKSQDARLD
;
A
#
# COMPACT_ATOMS: atom_id res chain seq x y z
N LEU A 1 29.98 1.77 -1.57
CA LEU A 1 29.76 0.42 -0.99
C LEU A 1 28.93 0.58 0.29
N CYS A 2 27.61 0.59 0.18
CA CYS A 2 26.73 0.65 1.35
C CYS A 2 26.66 -0.77 1.93
N LYS A 3 27.15 -0.96 3.16
CA LYS A 3 27.09 -2.28 3.82
C LYS A 3 25.62 -2.69 3.97
N PRO A 4 25.28 -3.99 3.84
CA PRO A 4 23.94 -4.45 4.12
C PRO A 4 23.61 -4.16 5.58
N ILE A 5 22.67 -3.25 5.82
CA ILE A 5 22.02 -3.12 7.12
C ILE A 5 21.18 -4.38 7.29
N LYS A 6 21.51 -5.20 8.30
CA LYS A 6 20.64 -6.25 8.78
C LYS A 6 19.47 -5.56 9.46
N VAL A 7 18.27 -5.75 8.94
CA VAL A 7 17.04 -5.35 9.62
C VAL A 7 16.63 -6.58 10.41
N GLU A 8 16.86 -6.56 11.72
CA GLU A 8 16.39 -7.59 12.65
C GLU A 8 15.00 -7.17 13.16
N GLU A 9 14.09 -8.13 13.24
CA GLU A 9 12.74 -7.94 13.78
C GLU A 9 12.84 -7.53 15.26
N MET A 10 12.16 -6.45 15.66
CA MET A 10 12.37 -5.87 16.98
C MET A 10 11.14 -5.17 17.53
N LYS A 11 10.90 -5.31 18.83
CA LYS A 11 9.79 -4.62 19.52
C LYS A 11 10.12 -3.15 19.75
N SER A 12 9.10 -2.30 19.88
CA SER A 12 9.28 -0.84 20.07
C SER A 12 10.19 -0.49 21.25
N SER A 13 10.09 -1.21 22.38
CA SER A 13 10.96 -0.98 23.54
C SER A 13 12.41 -1.39 23.30
N GLU A 14 12.63 -2.46 22.54
CA GLU A 14 13.96 -2.95 22.18
C GLU A 14 14.62 -2.03 21.14
N ALA A 15 13.82 -1.45 20.24
CA ALA A 15 14.25 -0.44 19.28
C ALA A 15 14.80 0.81 19.96
N GLU A 16 14.10 1.34 20.96
CA GLU A 16 14.56 2.51 21.72
C GLU A 16 15.82 2.21 22.55
N GLU A 17 15.94 1.02 23.11
CA GLU A 17 17.13 0.59 23.87
C GLU A 17 18.40 0.47 23.01
N MET A 18 18.24 0.24 21.70
CA MET A 18 19.34 0.12 20.74
C MET A 18 19.70 1.44 20.06
N MET A 19 18.93 2.50 20.31
CA MET A 19 19.16 3.82 19.72
C MET A 19 20.28 4.57 20.46
N THR A 20 21.10 5.28 19.69
CA THR A 20 22.06 6.21 20.27
C THR A 20 21.34 7.41 20.88
N SER A 21 22.01 8.14 21.78
CA SER A 21 21.46 9.38 22.35
C SER A 21 21.08 10.42 21.29
N GLU A 22 21.78 10.43 20.15
CA GLU A 22 21.44 11.29 19.00
C GLU A 22 20.16 10.83 18.30
N GLN A 23 19.99 9.51 18.09
CA GLN A 23 18.79 8.95 17.47
C GLN A 23 17.54 9.17 18.33
N LEU A 24 17.65 9.03 19.65
CA LEU A 24 16.57 9.30 20.60
C LEU A 24 16.14 10.78 20.54
N LEU A 25 17.10 11.70 20.48
CA LEU A 25 16.81 13.13 20.33
C LEU A 25 16.09 13.42 18.99
N VAL A 26 16.52 12.79 17.90
CA VAL A 26 15.84 12.94 16.59
C VAL A 26 14.40 12.43 16.64
N GLN A 27 14.15 11.31 17.33
CA GLN A 27 12.80 10.77 17.54
C GLN A 27 11.92 11.73 18.37
N GLU A 28 12.47 12.30 19.44
CA GLU A 28 11.77 13.28 20.29
C GLU A 28 11.37 14.52 19.48
N LEU A 29 12.32 15.12 18.75
CA LEU A 29 12.08 16.28 17.89
C LEU A 29 11.06 15.97 16.79
N ALA A 30 11.11 14.77 16.23
CA ALA A 30 10.17 14.32 15.21
C ALA A 30 8.75 14.04 15.74
N SER A 31 8.61 13.85 17.06
CA SER A 31 7.34 13.65 17.74
C SER A 31 6.71 14.97 18.20
N GLU A 32 7.39 16.10 18.02
CA GLU A 32 6.87 17.42 18.36
C GLU A 32 5.63 17.78 17.53
N LYS A 33 4.74 18.58 18.12
CA LYS A 33 3.53 19.05 17.43
C LYS A 33 3.91 19.90 16.22
N GLY A 34 3.55 19.43 15.03
CA GLY A 34 3.83 20.11 13.76
C GLY A 34 5.11 19.63 13.07
N ALA A 35 5.87 18.71 13.69
CA ALA A 35 6.93 18.00 12.99
C ALA A 35 6.33 17.07 11.91
N SER A 36 6.98 16.99 10.74
CA SER A 36 6.55 16.06 9.68
C SER A 36 7.04 14.66 9.99
N SER A 37 6.28 13.89 10.77
CA SER A 37 6.69 12.58 11.29
C SER A 37 6.66 11.43 10.27
N TRP A 38 6.56 11.70 8.96
CA TRP A 38 6.35 10.67 7.93
C TRP A 38 7.44 9.59 7.94
N LEU A 39 8.72 9.98 8.10
CA LEU A 39 9.87 9.06 8.05
C LEU A 39 10.47 8.78 9.43
N THR A 40 9.82 9.19 10.49
CA THR A 40 10.35 9.11 11.86
C THR A 40 9.69 8.01 12.68
N VAL A 41 8.97 7.12 11.98
CA VAL A 41 8.33 5.95 12.58
C VAL A 41 9.41 4.92 12.89
N VAL A 42 9.40 4.41 14.11
CA VAL A 42 10.22 3.26 14.50
C VAL A 42 9.76 2.07 13.64
N PRO A 43 10.66 1.38 12.91
CA PRO A 43 10.28 0.28 12.03
C PRO A 43 9.95 -0.97 12.88
N VAL A 44 8.75 -0.98 13.46
CA VAL A 44 8.24 -2.09 14.29
C VAL A 44 7.69 -3.18 13.37
N SER A 45 8.30 -4.36 13.41
CA SER A 45 7.89 -5.52 12.60
C SER A 45 6.50 -6.04 12.98
N GLU A 46 6.16 -6.04 14.27
CA GLU A 46 4.84 -6.50 14.77
C GLU A 46 3.66 -5.71 14.20
N MET A 47 3.90 -4.49 13.72
CA MET A 47 2.90 -3.60 13.15
C MET A 47 3.06 -3.40 11.64
N ASP A 48 3.95 -4.17 10.98
CA ASP A 48 4.30 -4.04 9.57
C ASP A 48 4.70 -2.61 9.16
N LEU A 49 5.30 -1.85 10.08
CA LEU A 49 5.78 -0.48 9.85
C LEU A 49 7.21 -0.43 9.30
N HIS A 50 7.80 -1.60 9.02
CA HIS A 50 9.15 -1.70 8.49
C HIS A 50 9.13 -1.63 6.96
N LEU A 51 9.64 -0.54 6.39
CA LEU A 51 9.79 -0.43 4.93
C LEU A 51 11.05 -1.14 4.46
N ASN A 52 10.93 -1.96 3.43
CA ASN A 52 12.09 -2.51 2.76
C ASN A 52 12.85 -1.41 1.98
N LYS A 53 14.06 -1.72 1.51
CA LYS A 53 14.93 -0.75 0.82
C LYS A 53 14.30 -0.10 -0.41
N ARG A 54 13.42 -0.83 -1.10
CA ARG A 54 12.73 -0.35 -2.30
C ARG A 54 11.58 0.57 -1.89
N GLU A 55 10.73 0.12 -0.98
CA GLU A 55 9.59 0.89 -0.45
C GLU A 55 10.04 2.22 0.15
N PHE A 56 11.10 2.24 0.95
CA PHE A 56 11.63 3.48 1.53
C PHE A 56 12.07 4.48 0.45
N ARG A 57 12.78 3.99 -0.59
CA ARG A 57 13.22 4.82 -1.71
C ARG A 57 12.04 5.32 -2.53
N ASP A 58 11.07 4.46 -2.77
CA ASP A 58 9.89 4.76 -3.57
C ASP A 58 8.98 5.75 -2.84
N ALA A 59 8.83 5.63 -1.53
CA ALA A 59 8.14 6.61 -0.68
C ALA A 59 8.82 7.98 -0.69
N LEU A 60 10.17 8.04 -0.64
CA LEU A 60 10.92 9.28 -0.80
C LEU A 60 10.71 9.91 -2.17
N ASN A 61 10.78 9.11 -3.23
CA ASN A 61 10.57 9.59 -4.59
C ASN A 61 9.16 10.15 -4.76
N LEU A 62 8.15 9.46 -4.24
CA LEU A 62 6.76 9.93 -4.27
C LEU A 62 6.60 11.25 -3.52
N ARG A 63 7.21 11.36 -2.34
CA ARG A 63 7.09 12.55 -1.47
C ARG A 63 7.68 13.81 -2.10
N TYR A 64 8.81 13.67 -2.79
CA TYR A 64 9.55 14.78 -3.39
C TYR A 64 9.33 14.92 -4.90
N ASP A 65 8.38 14.16 -5.47
CA ASP A 65 8.10 14.10 -6.90
C ASP A 65 9.36 13.81 -7.75
N TRP A 66 10.19 12.89 -7.27
CA TRP A 66 11.37 12.42 -7.99
C TRP A 66 11.03 11.22 -8.89
N PRO A 67 11.73 11.07 -10.03
CA PRO A 67 11.47 9.98 -10.94
C PRO A 67 11.87 8.63 -10.35
N PHE A 68 10.96 7.66 -10.44
CA PHE A 68 11.21 6.26 -10.12
C PHE A 68 12.14 5.62 -11.16
N LYS A 69 13.19 4.93 -10.71
CA LYS A 69 14.15 4.28 -11.62
C LYS A 69 13.61 3.01 -12.29
N ASP A 70 12.76 2.27 -11.57
CA ASP A 70 12.34 0.91 -11.95
C ASP A 70 10.83 0.82 -12.21
N ASN A 71 10.25 1.87 -12.79
CA ASN A 71 8.81 1.95 -13.04
C ASN A 71 8.44 1.32 -14.40
N PRO A 72 7.38 0.51 -14.50
CA PRO A 72 6.80 0.18 -15.80
C PRO A 72 6.56 1.45 -16.64
N THR A 73 6.75 1.35 -17.95
CA THR A 73 6.47 2.46 -18.88
C THR A 73 4.99 2.56 -19.24
N ARG A 74 4.25 1.46 -19.07
CA ARG A 74 2.81 1.37 -19.35
C ARG A 74 2.04 0.68 -18.23
N CYS A 75 0.82 1.15 -18.01
CA CYS A 75 -0.14 0.60 -17.07
C CYS A 75 -0.88 -0.62 -17.66
N ALA A 76 -1.53 -1.43 -16.83
CA ALA A 76 -2.41 -2.51 -17.27
C ALA A 76 -3.63 -2.03 -18.09
N CYS A 77 -3.98 -0.74 -18.03
CA CYS A 77 -4.98 -0.13 -18.93
C CYS A 77 -4.42 0.23 -20.31
N GLY A 78 -3.10 0.17 -20.52
CA GLY A 78 -2.43 0.49 -21.79
C GLY A 78 -1.84 1.91 -21.86
N ASP A 79 -2.21 2.81 -20.97
CA ASP A 79 -1.69 4.19 -20.92
C ASP A 79 -0.27 4.27 -20.38
N LEU A 80 0.38 5.43 -20.54
CA LEU A 80 1.68 5.70 -19.92
C LEU A 80 1.55 5.68 -18.40
N PHE A 81 2.47 4.98 -17.74
CA PHE A 81 2.47 4.88 -16.30
C PHE A 81 3.32 5.99 -15.70
N ASN A 82 2.65 6.92 -15.00
CA ASN A 82 3.26 7.97 -14.18
C ASN A 82 2.51 8.06 -12.84
N ILE A 83 3.00 8.90 -11.94
CA ILE A 83 2.43 9.04 -10.58
C ILE A 83 0.95 9.43 -10.66
N ASP A 84 0.62 10.47 -11.42
CA ASP A 84 -0.76 10.95 -11.56
C ASP A 84 -1.70 9.85 -12.07
N HIS A 85 -1.27 9.13 -13.10
CA HIS A 85 -2.01 8.01 -13.66
C HIS A 85 -2.19 6.88 -12.64
N ALA A 86 -1.14 6.55 -11.88
CA ALA A 86 -1.22 5.54 -10.83
C ALA A 86 -2.24 5.92 -9.74
N MET A 87 -2.44 7.20 -9.48
CA MET A 87 -3.41 7.68 -8.48
C MET A 87 -4.86 7.76 -8.99
N ILE A 88 -5.11 7.60 -10.29
CA ILE A 88 -6.48 7.71 -10.86
C ILE A 88 -6.92 6.47 -11.64
N CYS A 89 -6.00 5.60 -12.03
CA CYS A 89 -6.29 4.47 -12.88
C CYS A 89 -7.09 3.40 -12.13
N LYS A 90 -8.29 3.10 -12.64
CA LYS A 90 -9.19 2.10 -12.05
C LYS A 90 -8.75 0.65 -12.29
N LYS A 91 -7.86 0.41 -13.27
CA LYS A 91 -7.44 -0.93 -13.66
C LYS A 91 -6.07 -1.34 -13.11
N GLY A 92 -5.12 -0.41 -13.05
CA GLY A 92 -3.75 -0.69 -12.60
C GLY A 92 -3.14 0.41 -11.74
N GLY A 93 -3.98 1.30 -11.18
CA GLY A 93 -3.54 2.32 -10.24
C GLY A 93 -3.48 1.81 -8.80
N PHE A 94 -2.83 2.57 -7.92
CA PHE A 94 -2.77 2.28 -6.49
C PHE A 94 -4.14 2.36 -5.82
N ILE A 95 -5.06 3.17 -6.33
CA ILE A 95 -6.41 3.30 -5.73
C ILE A 95 -7.16 1.98 -5.74
N ILE A 96 -7.14 1.23 -6.85
CA ILE A 96 -7.84 -0.07 -6.88
C ILE A 96 -7.14 -1.09 -5.99
N GLN A 97 -5.81 -1.03 -5.88
CA GLN A 97 -5.05 -1.90 -4.98
C GLN A 97 -5.40 -1.61 -3.52
N LEU A 98 -5.42 -0.34 -3.11
CA LEU A 98 -5.83 0.08 -1.76
C LEU A 98 -7.28 -0.31 -1.44
N HIS A 99 -8.20 -0.17 -2.40
CA HIS A 99 -9.58 -0.63 -2.22
C HIS A 99 -9.66 -2.15 -2.00
N ASN A 100 -8.88 -2.91 -2.77
CA ASN A 100 -8.82 -4.37 -2.60
C ASN A 100 -8.18 -4.75 -1.25
N GLU A 101 -7.11 -4.07 -0.84
CA GLU A 101 -6.46 -4.31 0.47
C GLU A 101 -7.43 -4.05 1.64
N LEU A 102 -8.18 -2.95 1.61
CA LEU A 102 -9.19 -2.66 2.64
C LEU A 102 -10.30 -3.70 2.66
N ARG A 103 -10.81 -4.10 1.48
CA ARG A 103 -11.82 -5.16 1.34
C ARG A 103 -11.30 -6.49 1.90
N ASP A 104 -10.06 -6.83 1.58
CA ASP A 104 -9.47 -8.12 1.98
C ASP A 104 -9.22 -8.14 3.48
N LEU A 105 -8.69 -7.05 4.06
CA LEU A 105 -8.54 -6.90 5.50
C LEU A 105 -9.89 -6.97 6.24
N GLU A 106 -10.93 -6.30 5.73
CA GLU A 106 -12.27 -6.37 6.33
C GLU A 106 -12.82 -7.80 6.29
N ALA A 107 -12.66 -8.51 5.17
CA ALA A 107 -13.07 -9.90 5.05
C ALA A 107 -12.29 -10.81 6.01
N GLU A 108 -11.00 -10.59 6.20
CA GLU A 108 -10.18 -11.31 7.18
C GLU A 108 -10.69 -11.08 8.61
N LEU A 109 -10.96 -9.83 8.98
CA LEU A 109 -11.49 -9.49 10.31
C LEU A 109 -12.88 -10.09 10.54
N LEU A 110 -13.77 -10.05 9.54
CA LEU A 110 -15.10 -10.64 9.63
C LEU A 110 -15.05 -12.16 9.72
N ASN A 111 -14.12 -12.83 9.04
CA ASN A 111 -13.94 -14.28 9.12
C ASN A 111 -13.61 -14.78 10.54
N ILE A 112 -13.11 -13.91 11.43
CA ILE A 112 -12.84 -14.26 12.84
C ILE A 112 -14.14 -14.44 13.62
N VAL A 113 -15.20 -13.69 13.28
CA VAL A 113 -16.43 -13.59 14.09
C VAL A 113 -17.68 -14.09 13.38
N CYS A 114 -17.68 -14.11 12.05
CA CYS A 114 -18.81 -14.49 11.20
C CYS A 114 -18.51 -15.78 10.43
N ASN A 115 -19.54 -16.57 10.17
CA ASN A 115 -19.47 -17.71 9.26
C ASN A 115 -19.83 -17.27 7.83
N ASP A 116 -19.39 -18.02 6.83
CA ASP A 116 -19.72 -17.82 5.41
C ASP A 116 -19.35 -16.44 4.84
N VAL A 117 -18.29 -15.81 5.36
CA VAL A 117 -17.75 -14.57 4.79
C VAL A 117 -17.07 -14.88 3.45
N GLN A 118 -17.40 -14.12 2.42
CA GLN A 118 -16.82 -14.24 1.09
C GLN A 118 -16.41 -12.85 0.60
N ILE A 119 -15.24 -12.76 -0.02
CA ILE A 119 -14.85 -11.58 -0.78
C ILE A 119 -15.70 -11.54 -2.06
N GLU A 120 -16.19 -10.36 -2.41
CA GLU A 120 -17.05 -10.18 -3.56
C GLU A 120 -16.36 -10.66 -4.86
N PRO A 121 -16.93 -11.68 -5.54
CA PRO A 121 -16.33 -12.31 -6.71
C PRO A 121 -16.46 -11.44 -7.96
N ALA A 122 -15.61 -11.73 -8.95
CA ALA A 122 -15.79 -11.19 -10.29
C ALA A 122 -17.04 -11.77 -10.95
N LEU A 123 -17.77 -10.94 -11.71
CA LEU A 123 -18.89 -11.39 -12.51
C LEU A 123 -18.42 -12.25 -13.68
N GLN A 124 -19.25 -13.21 -14.05
CA GLN A 124 -19.03 -14.00 -15.27
C GLN A 124 -19.17 -13.12 -16.51
N GLU A 125 -18.35 -13.39 -17.52
CA GLU A 125 -18.46 -12.70 -18.81
C GLU A 125 -19.83 -12.98 -19.46
N VAL A 126 -20.38 -11.94 -20.09
CA VAL A 126 -21.65 -12.03 -20.81
C VAL A 126 -21.41 -12.64 -22.19
N ASN A 127 -21.92 -13.85 -22.42
CA ASN A 127 -21.84 -14.61 -23.66
C ASN A 127 -23.11 -14.46 -24.52
N GLY A 128 -23.44 -13.21 -24.85
CA GLY A 128 -24.56 -12.89 -25.75
C GLY A 128 -25.94 -12.84 -25.09
N GLU A 129 -26.02 -12.92 -23.76
CA GLU A 129 -27.27 -12.75 -23.03
C GLU A 129 -27.81 -11.32 -23.12
N VAL A 130 -29.14 -11.18 -23.24
CA VAL A 130 -29.82 -9.88 -23.24
C VAL A 130 -30.24 -9.55 -21.81
N LEU A 131 -29.39 -8.79 -21.11
CA LEU A 131 -29.68 -8.28 -19.76
C LEU A 131 -30.48 -6.97 -19.80
N ASN A 132 -31.15 -6.67 -18.68
CA ASN A 132 -31.94 -5.45 -18.47
C ASN A 132 -31.10 -4.17 -18.66
N SER A 133 -31.77 -3.06 -18.96
CA SER A 133 -31.13 -1.75 -19.02
C SER A 133 -30.52 -1.38 -17.67
N GLY A 134 -29.21 -1.12 -17.64
CA GLY A 134 -28.46 -0.79 -16.42
C GLY A 134 -27.59 -1.92 -15.87
N SER A 135 -27.68 -3.14 -16.41
CA SER A 135 -26.76 -4.22 -16.02
C SER A 135 -25.31 -3.88 -16.40
N ASN A 136 -24.38 -4.09 -15.47
CA ASN A 136 -22.95 -3.96 -15.74
C ASN A 136 -22.50 -5.12 -16.64
N LYS A 137 -21.94 -4.78 -17.81
CA LYS A 137 -21.46 -5.73 -18.83
C LYS A 137 -19.98 -5.55 -19.14
N SER A 138 -19.26 -4.77 -18.34
CA SER A 138 -17.82 -4.58 -18.58
C SER A 138 -17.06 -5.87 -18.30
N GLN A 139 -15.96 -6.07 -19.02
CA GLN A 139 -14.98 -7.10 -18.67
C GLN A 139 -14.41 -6.80 -17.27
N ASP A 140 -14.19 -7.84 -16.46
CA ASP A 140 -13.79 -7.74 -15.06
C ASP A 140 -14.77 -6.96 -14.16
N ALA A 141 -16.06 -6.88 -14.56
CA ALA A 141 -17.09 -6.30 -13.72
C ALA A 141 -17.22 -7.05 -12.39
N ARG A 142 -17.53 -6.31 -11.34
CA ARG A 142 -17.84 -6.84 -10.02
C ARG A 142 -19.33 -6.68 -9.76
N LEU A 143 -19.84 -7.33 -8.73
CA LEU A 143 -21.28 -7.44 -8.44
C LEU A 143 -21.86 -6.11 -7.94
N ASP A 144 -21.01 -5.13 -7.59
CA ASP A 144 -21.34 -3.76 -7.18
C ASP A 144 -21.74 -2.77 -8.30
#